data_AF-A0A915KT79-F1
#
_entry.id   AF-A0A915KT79-F1
#
_cell.length_a   1.000
_cell.length_b   1.000
_cell.length_c   1.000
_cell.angle_alpha   90.00
_cell.angle_beta   90.00
_cell.angle_gamma   90.00
#
_symmetry.space_group_name_H-M   'P 1'
#
loop_
_entity.id
_entity.type
_entity.pdbx_description
1 polymer ?
#
loop_
_entity_poly.entity_id
_entity_poly.type
_entity_poly.pdbx_seq_one_letter_code
_entity_poly.pdbx_strand_id
1 'polypeptide(L)'
;MTKERCPGMHDMCQQALLIALRMNKYFACQKGLLLTVKMILVVVYLYTVLAFNSFCKFYVQSDEGEVDRKCHSMFQCFIFNLYAGVRAGRGIGVELESPYGDDKEVWRIMFDMSFHFFIIIILLAIMQGVIIDAFGELRDQQDTTQEKLESNCFICDLSKDFFDKLPRGFEHHTDKEHNLANYLNYGNDLSLKH
;
A
#
# COMPACT_ATOMS: atom_id res chain seq x y z
N MET A 1 -8.83 -31.19 30.86
CA MET A 1 -9.58 -30.02 31.38
C MET A 1 -8.68 -28.81 31.12
N THR A 2 -9.03 -27.74 30.43
CA THR A 2 -10.25 -27.19 29.86
C THR A 2 -9.82 -26.58 28.51
N LYS A 3 -10.51 -26.92 27.42
CA LYS A 3 -10.32 -26.22 26.14
C LYS A 3 -10.95 -24.85 26.35
N GLU A 4 -10.16 -23.85 26.75
CA GLU A 4 -10.62 -22.46 26.86
C GLU A 4 -11.09 -22.03 25.47
N ARG A 5 -12.38 -22.23 25.24
CA ARG A 5 -13.06 -21.89 24.00
C ARG A 5 -13.40 -20.42 24.13
N CYS A 6 -12.64 -19.58 23.46
CA CYS A 6 -12.95 -18.16 23.38
C CYS A 6 -14.37 -17.97 22.80
N PRO A 7 -15.20 -17.11 23.42
CA PRO A 7 -16.53 -16.82 22.90
C PRO A 7 -16.44 -16.12 21.53
N GLY A 8 -17.22 -16.58 20.54
CA GLY A 8 -17.35 -15.94 19.20
C GLY A 8 -16.76 -16.69 18.00
N MET A 9 -16.31 -17.94 18.17
CA MET A 9 -15.46 -18.63 17.19
C MET A 9 -16.15 -19.19 15.92
N HIS A 10 -17.47 -19.40 15.90
CA HIS A 10 -18.16 -20.05 14.76
C HIS A 10 -18.72 -19.06 13.73
N ASP A 11 -19.38 -17.98 14.17
CA ASP A 11 -20.03 -17.01 13.28
C ASP A 11 -19.03 -16.16 12.47
N MET A 12 -17.85 -15.89 13.04
CA MET A 12 -16.84 -15.05 12.40
C MET A 12 -15.96 -15.83 11.40
N CYS A 13 -15.81 -17.15 11.56
CA CYS A 13 -15.13 -18.01 10.59
C CYS A 13 -15.93 -18.07 9.26
N GLN A 14 -17.26 -18.11 9.35
CA GLN A 14 -18.16 -18.02 8.19
C GLN A 14 -18.11 -16.63 7.53
N GLN A 15 -17.99 -15.54 8.31
CA GLN A 15 -17.80 -14.18 7.77
C GLN A 15 -16.44 -14.00 7.07
N ALA A 16 -15.35 -14.60 7.57
CA ALA A 16 -14.03 -14.54 6.94
C ALA A 16 -14.04 -15.14 5.52
N LEU A 17 -14.66 -16.31 5.35
CA LEU A 17 -14.82 -16.97 4.06
C LEU A 17 -15.74 -16.17 3.12
N LEU A 18 -16.83 -15.59 3.66
CA LEU A 18 -17.75 -14.72 2.92
C LEU A 18 -17.11 -13.40 2.48
N ILE A 19 -16.22 -12.81 3.28
CA ILE A 19 -15.46 -11.61 2.93
C ILE A 19 -14.48 -11.95 1.80
N ALA A 20 -13.68 -13.02 1.95
CA ALA A 20 -12.79 -13.54 0.90
C ALA A 20 -13.52 -13.73 -0.45
N LEU A 21 -14.69 -14.38 -0.43
CA LEU A 21 -15.51 -14.63 -1.62
C LEU A 21 -16.20 -13.36 -2.16
N ARG A 22 -16.68 -12.44 -1.29
CA ARG A 22 -17.30 -11.18 -1.72
C ARG A 22 -16.29 -10.19 -2.30
N MET A 23 -15.03 -10.20 -1.85
CA MET A 23 -14.00 -9.28 -2.35
C MET A 23 -13.62 -9.51 -3.81
N ASN A 24 -13.83 -10.72 -4.34
CA ASN A 24 -13.71 -10.99 -5.78
C ASN A 24 -14.64 -10.10 -6.62
N LYS A 25 -15.75 -9.63 -6.03
CA LYS A 25 -16.72 -8.72 -6.67
C LYS A 25 -16.33 -7.23 -6.57
N TYR A 26 -15.50 -6.85 -5.59
CA TYR A 26 -15.03 -5.47 -5.37
C TYR A 26 -13.69 -5.17 -6.05
N PHE A 27 -13.06 -6.18 -6.66
CA PHE A 27 -11.76 -6.10 -7.35
C PHE A 27 -11.80 -5.31 -8.68
N ALA A 28 -12.99 -4.89 -9.12
CA ALA A 28 -13.23 -4.49 -10.51
C ALA A 28 -12.88 -3.02 -10.88
N CYS A 29 -12.66 -2.10 -9.94
CA CYS A 29 -12.38 -0.69 -10.31
C CYS A 29 -11.80 0.13 -9.14
N GLN A 30 -10.55 -0.10 -8.73
CA GLN A 30 -9.90 0.84 -7.82
C GLN A 30 -8.40 0.99 -8.12
N LYS A 31 -7.93 2.25 -8.06
CA LYS A 31 -6.54 2.68 -8.21
C LYS A 31 -5.60 1.67 -7.53
N GLY A 32 -4.56 1.19 -8.21
CA GLY A 32 -3.77 0.02 -7.83
C GLY A 32 -3.34 -0.02 -6.36
N LEU A 33 -3.03 1.14 -5.77
CA LEU A 33 -2.66 1.28 -4.36
C LEU A 33 -3.75 0.87 -3.36
N LEU A 34 -5.02 1.15 -3.64
CA LEU A 34 -6.09 0.79 -2.70
C LEU A 34 -6.44 -0.71 -2.79
N LEU A 35 -6.17 -1.33 -3.94
CA LEU A 35 -6.35 -2.76 -4.17
C LEU A 35 -5.32 -3.57 -3.39
N THR A 36 -4.05 -3.15 -3.41
CA THR A 36 -2.95 -3.79 -2.67
C THR A 36 -3.15 -3.69 -1.16
N VAL A 37 -3.56 -2.52 -0.65
CA VAL A 37 -3.87 -2.34 0.79
C VAL A 37 -5.01 -3.25 1.23
N LYS A 38 -6.08 -3.39 0.43
CA LYS A 38 -7.17 -4.30 0.73
C LYS A 38 -6.71 -5.76 0.77
N MET A 39 -5.89 -6.20 -0.19
CA MET A 39 -5.28 -7.54 -0.19
C MET A 39 -4.45 -7.79 1.07
N ILE A 40 -3.64 -6.82 1.50
CA ILE A 40 -2.83 -6.93 2.72
C ILE A 40 -3.70 -7.15 3.96
N LEU A 41 -4.75 -6.34 4.13
CA LEU A 41 -5.65 -6.45 5.29
C LEU A 41 -6.32 -7.83 5.37
N VAL A 42 -6.66 -8.43 4.22
CA VAL A 42 -7.29 -9.74 4.15
C VAL A 42 -6.34 -10.85 4.54
N VAL A 43 -5.12 -10.84 4.00
CA VAL A 43 -4.13 -11.86 4.34
C VAL A 43 -3.77 -11.78 5.82
N VAL A 44 -3.54 -10.58 6.36
CA VAL A 44 -3.30 -10.38 7.79
C VAL A 44 -4.47 -10.88 8.65
N TYR A 45 -5.71 -10.65 8.20
CA TYR A 45 -6.89 -11.15 8.91
C TYR A 45 -6.96 -12.68 8.94
N LEU A 46 -6.67 -13.36 7.82
CA LEU A 46 -6.60 -14.82 7.76
C LEU A 46 -5.53 -15.38 8.70
N TYR A 47 -4.33 -14.79 8.71
CA TYR A 47 -3.27 -15.16 9.66
C TYR A 47 -3.70 -14.93 11.12
N THR A 48 -4.40 -13.83 11.42
CA THR A 48 -4.96 -13.58 12.75
C THR A 48 -5.96 -14.66 13.17
N VAL A 49 -6.84 -15.11 12.26
CA VAL A 49 -7.80 -16.19 12.53
C VAL A 49 -7.08 -17.50 12.85
N LEU A 50 -6.07 -17.84 12.04
CA LEU A 50 -5.24 -19.04 12.23
C LEU A 50 -4.46 -18.98 13.55
N ALA A 51 -3.91 -17.82 13.88
CA ALA A 51 -3.17 -17.58 15.11
C ALA A 51 -4.07 -17.73 16.33
N PHE A 52 -5.26 -17.15 16.28
CA PHE A 52 -6.25 -17.24 17.35
C PHE A 52 -6.74 -18.69 17.56
N ASN A 53 -7.00 -19.44 16.48
CA ASN A 53 -7.45 -20.82 16.57
C ASN A 53 -6.36 -21.79 17.10
N SER A 54 -5.10 -21.55 16.74
CA SER A 54 -4.01 -22.51 17.03
C SER A 54 -3.18 -22.17 18.26
N PHE A 55 -3.01 -20.87 18.55
CA PHE A 55 -2.01 -20.31 19.46
C PHE A 55 -2.59 -19.34 20.51
N CYS A 56 -3.90 -19.37 20.78
CA CYS A 56 -4.54 -18.48 21.75
C CYS A 56 -3.82 -18.42 23.11
N LYS A 57 -3.23 -19.53 23.57
CA LYS A 57 -2.47 -19.61 24.82
C LYS A 57 -1.24 -18.71 24.86
N PHE A 58 -0.59 -18.47 23.73
CA PHE A 58 0.65 -17.67 23.64
C PHE A 58 0.41 -16.16 23.60
N TYR A 59 -0.85 -15.73 23.54
CA TYR A 59 -1.25 -14.31 23.59
C TYR A 59 -1.57 -13.84 25.02
N VAL A 60 -1.36 -14.70 26.01
CA VAL A 60 -1.56 -14.42 27.42
C VAL A 60 -0.17 -14.40 28.07
N GLN A 61 0.33 -13.22 28.42
CA GLN A 61 1.55 -13.09 29.22
C GLN A 61 1.16 -13.05 30.70
N SER A 62 1.90 -13.78 31.52
CA SER A 62 1.66 -13.88 32.96
C SER A 62 2.82 -13.23 33.70
N ASP A 63 2.82 -11.91 33.81
CA ASP A 63 3.80 -11.20 34.65
C ASP A 63 3.24 -11.07 36.08
N GLU A 64 4.00 -11.59 37.05
CA GLU A 64 3.83 -11.34 38.50
C GLU A 64 2.43 -11.60 39.11
N GLY A 65 1.66 -12.55 38.56
CA GLY A 65 0.39 -12.99 39.14
C GLY A 65 -0.83 -12.19 38.68
N GLU A 66 -0.66 -11.17 37.83
CA GLU A 66 -1.74 -10.61 37.02
C GLU A 66 -1.69 -11.21 35.61
N VAL A 67 -2.83 -11.73 35.14
CA VAL A 67 -2.95 -12.32 33.80
C VAL A 67 -3.17 -11.19 32.80
N ASP A 68 -2.10 -10.64 32.23
CA ASP A 68 -2.21 -9.61 31.19
C ASP A 68 -2.47 -10.26 29.82
N ARG A 69 -3.76 -10.28 29.45
CA ARG A 69 -4.18 -10.75 28.14
C ARG A 69 -4.01 -9.60 27.15
N LYS A 70 -2.90 -9.60 26.40
CA LYS A 70 -2.63 -8.65 25.31
C LYS A 70 -3.77 -8.58 24.29
N CYS A 71 -4.59 -9.63 24.17
CA CYS A 71 -5.75 -9.63 23.29
C CYS A 71 -6.98 -10.31 23.91
N HIS A 72 -8.08 -9.57 24.09
CA HIS A 72 -9.35 -10.09 24.61
C HIS A 72 -10.40 -10.37 23.53
N SER A 73 -10.30 -9.68 22.39
CA SER A 73 -11.23 -9.80 21.26
C SER A 73 -10.47 -10.03 19.96
N MET A 74 -11.13 -10.68 18.99
CA MET A 74 -10.53 -10.93 17.68
C MET A 74 -10.16 -9.64 16.94
N PHE A 75 -10.92 -8.57 17.18
CA PHE A 75 -10.60 -7.24 16.65
C PHE A 75 -9.33 -6.66 17.28
N GLN A 76 -9.15 -6.78 18.61
CA GLN A 76 -7.90 -6.39 19.26
C GLN A 76 -6.72 -7.26 18.81
N CYS A 77 -6.90 -8.58 18.66
CA CYS A 77 -5.87 -9.45 18.07
C CYS A 77 -5.48 -8.98 16.67
N PHE A 78 -6.47 -8.63 15.83
CA PHE A 78 -6.21 -8.16 14.48
C PHE A 78 -5.41 -6.85 14.48
N ILE A 79 -5.81 -5.87 15.30
CA ILE A 79 -5.08 -4.61 15.44
C ILE A 79 -3.68 -4.85 16.01
N PHE A 80 -3.51 -5.77 16.97
CA PHE A 80 -2.21 -6.13 17.52
C PHE A 80 -1.31 -6.82 16.49
N ASN A 81 -1.83 -7.79 15.72
CA ASN A 81 -1.11 -8.48 14.65
C ASN A 81 -0.71 -7.50 13.53
N LEU A 82 -1.60 -6.57 13.18
CA LEU A 82 -1.32 -5.53 12.20
C LEU A 82 -0.27 -4.55 12.73
N TYR A 83 -0.42 -4.06 13.96
CA TYR A 83 0.48 -3.09 14.56
C TYR A 83 1.83 -3.71 14.88
N ALA A 84 1.91 -4.73 15.73
CA ALA A 84 3.17 -5.36 16.12
C ALA A 84 3.79 -6.16 14.98
N GLY A 85 2.99 -6.95 14.25
CA GLY A 85 3.50 -7.84 13.21
C GLY A 85 4.03 -7.11 11.98
N VAL A 86 3.35 -6.07 11.49
CA VAL A 86 3.81 -5.30 10.32
C VAL A 86 4.85 -4.24 10.71
N ARG A 87 4.71 -3.55 11.85
CA ARG A 87 5.65 -2.49 12.27
C ARG A 87 7.00 -3.04 12.70
N ALA A 88 7.05 -4.20 13.36
CA ALA A 88 8.30 -4.74 13.88
C ALA A 88 9.26 -5.21 12.78
N GLY A 89 8.79 -5.37 11.53
CA GLY A 89 9.59 -5.81 10.38
C GLY A 89 10.09 -7.27 10.44
N ARG A 90 10.15 -7.87 11.64
CA ARG A 90 10.61 -9.24 11.90
C ARG A 90 9.48 -10.23 12.17
N GLY A 91 8.23 -9.79 12.02
CA GLY A 91 7.04 -10.59 12.28
C GLY A 91 6.62 -10.58 13.76
N ILE A 92 5.54 -11.30 14.05
CA ILE A 92 4.86 -11.25 15.35
C ILE A 92 5.58 -12.04 16.46
N GLY A 93 6.46 -12.97 16.10
CA GLY A 93 7.18 -13.84 17.04
C GLY A 93 8.17 -13.11 17.96
N VAL A 94 8.43 -11.82 17.75
CA VAL A 94 9.29 -11.00 18.64
C VAL A 94 8.52 -10.49 19.87
N GLU A 95 7.24 -10.21 19.71
CA GLU A 95 6.40 -9.65 20.78
C GLU A 95 5.69 -10.76 21.58
N LEU A 96 5.58 -11.96 21.00
CA LEU A 96 5.01 -13.11 21.70
C LEU A 96 6.08 -13.83 22.53
N GLU A 97 5.60 -14.51 23.57
CA GLU A 97 6.44 -15.33 24.43
C GLU A 97 7.13 -16.45 23.64
N SER A 98 8.35 -16.81 24.07
CA SER A 98 9.16 -17.78 23.37
C SER A 98 8.49 -19.16 23.35
N PRO A 99 8.52 -19.88 22.21
CA PRO A 99 7.82 -21.15 22.06
C PRO A 99 8.53 -22.35 22.70
N TYR A 100 9.67 -22.14 23.37
CA TYR A 100 10.53 -23.21 23.89
C TYR A 100 9.82 -24.10 24.91
N GLY A 101 9.74 -25.39 24.62
CA GLY A 101 9.23 -26.41 25.56
C GLY A 101 7.73 -26.69 25.48
N ASP A 102 7.01 -26.17 24.47
CA ASP A 102 5.62 -26.57 24.18
C ASP A 102 5.53 -27.59 23.02
N ASP A 103 4.53 -28.46 23.05
CA ASP A 103 4.31 -29.50 22.02
C ASP A 103 4.13 -28.91 20.60
N LYS A 104 3.82 -27.61 20.50
CA LYS A 104 3.59 -26.89 19.23
C LYS A 104 4.73 -25.96 18.83
N GLU A 105 5.91 -26.07 19.45
CA GLU A 105 7.07 -25.22 19.18
C GLU A 105 7.40 -25.13 17.68
N VAL A 106 7.52 -26.28 17.01
CA VAL A 106 7.84 -26.36 15.58
C VAL A 106 6.75 -25.71 14.72
N TRP A 107 5.48 -25.95 15.07
CA TRP A 107 4.35 -25.37 14.35
C TRP A 107 4.32 -23.84 14.50
N ARG A 108 4.69 -23.33 15.67
CA ARG A 108 4.78 -21.89 15.93
C ARG A 108 5.89 -21.22 15.14
N ILE A 109 7.07 -21.82 15.09
CA ILE A 109 8.22 -21.30 14.33
C ILE A 109 7.87 -21.25 12.84
N MET A 110 7.28 -22.32 12.28
CA MET A 110 6.86 -22.35 10.88
C MET A 110 5.81 -21.28 10.56
N PHE A 111 4.87 -21.04 11.49
CA PHE A 111 3.88 -19.97 11.37
C PHE A 111 4.53 -18.59 11.30
N ASP A 112 5.41 -18.26 12.26
CA ASP A 112 6.08 -16.95 12.31
C ASP A 112 6.98 -16.72 11.08
N MET A 113 7.67 -17.77 10.61
CA MET A 113 8.48 -17.71 9.37
C MET A 113 7.62 -17.49 8.12
N SER A 114 6.48 -18.19 8.01
CA SER A 114 5.55 -18.00 6.89
C SER A 114 4.94 -16.59 6.89
N PHE A 115 4.57 -16.07 8.07
CA PHE A 115 4.04 -14.72 8.22
C PHE A 115 5.06 -13.67 7.74
N HIS A 116 6.32 -13.81 8.14
CA HIS A 116 7.38 -12.92 7.70
C HIS A 116 7.59 -12.98 6.18
N PHE A 117 7.68 -14.18 5.60
CA PHE A 117 7.89 -14.34 4.16
C PHE A 117 6.73 -13.78 3.33
N PHE A 118 5.49 -14.13 3.66
CA PHE A 118 4.33 -13.70 2.86
C PHE A 118 3.98 -12.23 3.10
N ILE A 119 3.91 -11.76 4.36
CA ILE A 119 3.46 -10.39 4.65
C ILE A 119 4.58 -9.37 4.48
N ILE A 120 5.78 -9.65 4.98
CA ILE A 120 6.85 -8.64 4.98
C ILE A 120 7.60 -8.67 3.65
N ILE A 121 8.04 -9.85 3.18
CA ILE A 121 8.86 -9.91 1.97
C ILE A 121 8.02 -9.68 0.71
N ILE A 122 6.97 -10.48 0.51
CA ILE A 122 6.19 -10.43 -0.74
C ILE A 122 5.31 -9.17 -0.81
N LEU A 123 4.51 -8.86 0.22
CA LEU A 123 3.56 -7.74 0.13
C LEU A 123 4.24 -6.37 0.14
N LEU A 124 5.34 -6.17 0.89
CA LEU A 124 6.08 -4.90 0.82
C LEU A 124 6.79 -4.72 -0.52
N ALA A 125 7.30 -5.80 -1.13
CA ALA A 125 7.87 -5.74 -2.48
C ALA A 125 6.82 -5.34 -3.52
N ILE A 126 5.61 -5.88 -3.45
CA ILE A 126 4.50 -5.48 -4.33
C ILE A 126 4.13 -4.01 -4.12
N MET A 127 4.02 -3.56 -2.87
CA MET A 127 3.71 -2.16 -2.56
C MET A 127 4.74 -1.19 -3.14
N GLN A 128 6.03 -1.50 -2.97
CA GLN A 128 7.11 -0.70 -3.53
C GLN A 128 7.08 -0.75 -5.07
N GLY A 129 6.80 -1.90 -5.67
CA GLY A 129 6.63 -2.05 -7.11
C GLY A 129 5.53 -1.15 -7.68
N VAL A 130 4.34 -1.12 -7.06
CA VAL A 130 3.23 -0.26 -7.50
C VAL A 130 3.55 1.23 -7.34
N ILE A 131 4.27 1.61 -6.29
CA ILE A 131 4.71 3.01 -6.10
C ILE A 131 5.70 3.41 -7.18
N ILE A 132 6.68 2.55 -7.48
CA ILE A 132 7.67 2.81 -8.54
C ILE A 132 6.99 2.89 -9.91
N ASP A 133 6.05 2.01 -10.20
CA ASP A 133 5.26 2.02 -11.45
C ASP A 133 4.50 3.33 -11.62
N ALA A 134 3.82 3.80 -10.56
CA ALA A 134 3.13 5.09 -10.58
C ALA A 134 4.08 6.28 -10.79
N PHE A 135 5.26 6.26 -10.19
CA PHE A 135 6.28 7.29 -10.45
C PHE A 135 6.90 7.16 -11.85
N GLY A 136 6.95 5.96 -12.42
CA GLY A 136 7.32 5.71 -13.81
C GLY A 136 6.35 6.37 -14.76
N GLU A 137 5.04 6.13 -14.59
CA GLU A 137 4.00 6.74 -15.42
C GLU A 137 4.03 8.28 -15.35
N LEU A 138 4.22 8.85 -14.15
CA LEU A 138 4.35 10.30 -13.99
C LEU A 138 5.58 10.87 -14.71
N ARG A 139 6.69 10.13 -14.75
CA ARG A 139 7.89 10.53 -15.49
C ARG A 139 7.65 10.47 -16.99
N ASP A 140 7.04 9.39 -17.48
CA ASP A 140 6.72 9.23 -18.91
C ASP A 140 5.78 10.34 -19.39
N GLN A 141 4.81 10.75 -18.58
CA GLN A 141 3.93 11.89 -18.85
C GLN A 141 4.70 13.21 -18.91
N GLN A 142 5.66 13.41 -18.01
CA GLN A 142 6.51 14.61 -17.99
C GLN A 142 7.39 14.66 -19.24
N ASP A 143 8.05 13.55 -19.59
CA ASP A 143 8.94 13.46 -20.75
C ASP A 143 8.15 13.66 -22.06
N THR A 144 6.96 13.05 -22.18
CA THR A 144 6.08 13.27 -23.34
C THR A 144 5.63 14.72 -23.44
N THR A 145 5.34 15.37 -22.31
CA THR A 145 4.94 16.79 -22.30
C THR A 145 6.12 17.68 -22.69
N GLN A 146 7.32 17.37 -22.22
CA GLN A 146 8.53 18.10 -22.56
C GLN A 146 8.89 17.93 -24.04
N GLU A 147 8.81 16.72 -24.58
CA GLU A 147 9.03 16.47 -26.01
C GLU A 147 8.07 17.29 -26.86
N LYS A 148 6.79 17.37 -26.49
CA LYS A 148 5.80 18.23 -27.18
C LYS A 148 6.15 19.71 -27.10
N LEU A 149 6.71 20.19 -26.00
CA LEU A 149 7.16 21.58 -25.86
C LEU A 149 8.40 21.88 -26.71
N GLU A 150 9.26 20.88 -26.94
CA GLU A 150 10.45 21.01 -27.78
C GLU A 150 10.14 20.84 -29.27
N SER A 151 9.12 20.05 -29.62
CA SER A 151 8.72 19.78 -31.00
C SER A 151 7.65 20.73 -31.54
N ASN A 152 6.77 21.26 -30.68
CA ASN A 152 5.64 22.09 -31.07
C ASN A 152 5.60 23.39 -30.26
N CYS A 153 5.07 24.46 -30.85
CA CYS A 153 4.84 25.69 -30.11
C CYS A 153 3.64 25.55 -29.17
N PHE A 154 3.80 25.88 -27.88
CA PHE A 154 2.73 25.75 -26.87
C PHE A 154 1.46 26.56 -27.15
N ILE A 155 1.56 27.70 -27.83
CA ILE A 155 0.43 28.61 -28.06
C ILE A 155 -0.38 28.25 -29.33
N CYS A 156 0.29 27.86 -30.40
CA CYS A 156 -0.34 27.61 -31.71
C CYS A 156 -0.31 26.14 -32.15
N ASP A 157 0.35 25.27 -31.39
CA ASP A 157 0.51 23.82 -31.64
C ASP A 157 1.10 23.46 -33.02
N LEU A 158 1.77 24.42 -33.67
CA LEU A 158 2.51 24.19 -34.92
C LEU A 158 3.84 23.51 -34.62
N SER A 159 4.15 22.47 -35.39
CA SER A 159 5.41 21.72 -35.25
C SER A 159 6.61 22.52 -35.73
N LYS A 160 7.77 22.21 -35.16
CA LYS A 160 9.07 22.78 -35.51
C LYS A 160 9.40 22.61 -37.00
N ASP A 161 9.02 21.47 -37.58
CA ASP A 161 9.22 21.18 -39.01
C ASP A 161 8.58 22.23 -39.94
N PHE A 162 7.50 22.88 -39.50
CA PHE A 162 6.85 23.96 -40.26
C PHE A 162 7.76 25.20 -40.36
N PHE A 163 8.50 25.51 -39.29
CA PHE A 163 9.34 26.69 -39.16
C PHE A 163 10.80 26.46 -39.56
N ASP A 164 11.26 25.20 -39.62
CA ASP A 164 12.63 24.82 -40.01
C ASP A 164 12.95 25.12 -41.50
N LYS A 165 11.97 25.59 -42.29
CA LYS A 165 12.19 26.15 -43.63
C LYS A 165 13.03 27.44 -43.60
N LEU A 166 13.11 28.11 -42.45
CA LEU A 166 13.90 29.31 -42.21
C LEU A 166 14.96 29.03 -41.13
N PRO A 167 16.20 29.55 -41.27
CA PRO A 167 17.25 29.32 -40.27
C PRO A 167 16.84 29.92 -38.92
N ARG A 168 16.80 29.10 -37.87
CA ARG A 168 16.32 29.44 -36.51
C ARG A 168 14.85 29.94 -36.46
N GLY A 169 14.00 29.52 -37.39
CA GLY A 169 12.61 29.94 -37.46
C GLY A 169 11.80 29.60 -36.19
N PHE A 170 11.97 28.40 -35.64
CA PHE A 170 11.25 27.96 -34.46
C PHE A 170 11.62 28.76 -33.20
N GLU A 171 12.91 28.97 -32.95
CA GLU A 171 13.41 29.74 -31.80
C GLU A 171 12.94 31.20 -31.86
N HIS A 172 12.95 31.81 -33.06
CA HIS A 172 12.40 33.17 -33.24
C HIS A 172 10.89 33.22 -32.94
N HIS A 173 10.14 32.23 -33.42
CA HIS A 173 8.70 32.15 -33.20
C HIS A 173 8.35 32.00 -31.71
N THR A 174 9.02 31.12 -30.97
CA THR A 174 8.77 30.92 -29.53
C THR A 174 9.26 32.07 -28.66
N ASP A 175 10.35 32.75 -29.02
CA ASP A 175 10.92 33.81 -28.18
C ASP A 175 10.36 35.20 -28.45
N LYS A 176 9.96 35.50 -29.69
CA LYS A 176 9.53 36.85 -30.10
C LYS A 176 8.05 36.96 -30.39
N GLU A 177 7.46 35.96 -31.06
CA GLU A 177 6.05 36.00 -31.43
C GLU A 177 5.17 35.39 -30.33
N HIS A 178 5.46 34.16 -29.93
CA HIS A 178 4.69 33.38 -28.96
C HIS A 178 5.46 33.15 -27.65
N ASN A 179 5.99 34.24 -27.09
CA ASN A 179 6.71 34.19 -25.82
C ASN A 179 5.77 33.96 -24.63
N LEU A 180 5.92 32.81 -23.96
CA LEU A 180 5.08 32.42 -22.83
C LEU A 180 5.12 33.41 -21.66
N ALA A 181 6.28 34.01 -21.37
CA ALA A 181 6.43 34.95 -20.25
C ALA A 181 5.63 36.24 -20.47
N ASN A 182 5.57 36.73 -21.72
CA ASN A 182 4.75 37.90 -22.06
C ASN A 182 3.25 37.61 -21.84
N TYR A 183 2.78 36.43 -22.24
CA TYR A 183 1.40 36.00 -22.02
C TYR A 183 1.07 35.84 -20.53
N LEU A 184 1.97 35.26 -19.73
CA LEU A 184 1.80 35.13 -18.28
C LEU A 184 1.76 36.49 -17.57
N ASN A 185 2.64 37.42 -17.94
CA ASN A 185 2.67 38.77 -17.37
C ASN A 185 1.40 39.56 -17.70
N TYR A 186 0.91 39.46 -18.94
CA TYR A 186 -0.34 40.10 -19.34
C TYR A 186 -1.55 39.57 -18.55
N GLY A 187 -1.63 38.25 -18.35
CA GLY A 187 -2.69 37.64 -17.53
C GLY A 187 -2.63 38.09 -16.05
N ASN A 188 -1.42 38.21 -15.48
CA ASN A 188 -1.24 38.65 -14.10
C ASN A 188 -1.64 40.12 -13.91
N ASP A 189 -1.29 41.01 -14.85
CA ASP A 189 -1.68 42.43 -14.81
C ASP A 189 -3.20 42.63 -14.93
N LEU A 190 -3.89 41.76 -15.68
CA LEU A 190 -5.36 41.73 -15.75
C LEU A 190 -5.99 41.27 -14.44
N SER A 191 -5.38 40.30 -13.73
CA SER A 191 -5.89 39.81 -12.45
C SER A 191 -5.72 40.79 -11.29
N LEU A 192 -4.75 41.71 -11.39
CA LEU A 192 -4.49 42.78 -10.41
C LEU A 192 -5.34 44.04 -10.63
N LYS A 193 -6.06 44.13 -11.75
CA LYS A 193 -7.01 45.23 -12.05
C LYS A 193 -8.43 44.97 -11.53
N HIS A 194 -8.63 43.85 -10.82
CA HIS A 194 -9.81 43.50 -10.04
C HIS A 194 -9.45 43.33 -8.56
#